data_AF-A0A0T7BW17-F1
#
_entry.id   AF-A0A0T7BW17-F1
#
_cell.length_a   1.000
_cell.length_b   1.000
_cell.length_c   1.000
_cell.angle_alpha   90.00
_cell.angle_beta   90.00
_cell.angle_gamma   90.00
#
_symmetry.space_group_name_H-M   'P 1'
#
loop_
_entity.id
_entity.type
_entity.pdbx_description
1 polymer ?
#
loop_
_entity_poly.entity_id
_entity_poly.type
_entity_poly.pdbx_seq_one_letter_code
_entity_poly.pdbx_strand_id
1 'polypeptide(L)'
;MNIWKWLLVKQLQAYRKCHHSSGFTMLELLVAMVLAVLVITPLMLLMINILNTDRQEQAKANSEQEIQAAIEYINRDLQQSIYIYDNTGVNAIKTQLPTVTNGNPVLVFWKREFRKDKAVTTISGTTFNDDTFVYSLVAYYLVKDDAAPWSKAARISRFQIKDGVLNKNGSTCTGVYDTTNKFTECPDPGFKPFNLQVQGTLQTKMNAWTKHTSTYTQKAIALVDFVDHSSTSETAPTASCPTGFSTITPTSAITGFYACVNSVSSENRSVAEVYLRGNALARLSDNSNDIKYTASKVNYFPVTKVRTQGLSFLFTK
;
A
#
# COMPACT_ATOMS: atom_id res chain seq x y z
N MET A 1 41.44 41.03 83.02
CA MET A 1 42.64 41.06 82.17
C MET A 1 42.74 39.74 81.40
N ASN A 2 42.23 39.67 80.16
CA ASN A 2 42.63 38.73 79.09
C ASN A 2 41.86 38.99 77.78
N ILE A 3 41.56 40.26 77.50
CA ILE A 3 40.95 40.70 76.23
C ILE A 3 41.92 40.46 75.05
N TRP A 4 43.22 40.48 75.33
CA TRP A 4 44.28 40.15 74.38
C TRP A 4 44.29 38.68 73.93
N LYS A 5 43.96 37.72 74.81
CA LYS A 5 43.86 36.30 74.41
C LYS A 5 42.65 36.05 73.49
N TRP A 6 41.55 36.76 73.70
CA TRP A 6 40.35 36.61 72.87
C TRP A 6 40.53 37.23 71.47
N LEU A 7 41.21 38.38 71.38
CA LEU A 7 41.60 38.99 70.11
C LEU A 7 42.59 38.12 69.32
N LEU A 8 43.58 37.52 70.00
CA LEU A 8 44.56 36.64 69.35
C LEU A 8 43.95 35.35 68.81
N VAL A 9 43.00 34.72 69.53
CA VAL A 9 42.32 33.51 69.04
C VAL A 9 41.39 33.82 67.85
N LYS A 10 40.72 34.97 67.84
CA LYS A 10 39.92 35.39 66.67
C LYS A 10 40.77 35.77 65.45
N GLN A 11 41.98 36.30 65.63
CA GLN A 11 42.89 36.57 64.52
C GLN A 11 43.52 35.29 63.94
N LEU A 12 43.77 34.26 64.77
CA LEU A 12 44.31 32.97 64.30
C LEU A 12 43.27 32.10 63.56
N GLN A 13 41.97 32.26 63.83
CA GLN A 13 40.90 31.59 63.07
C GLN A 13 40.56 32.27 61.74
N ALA A 14 40.93 33.54 61.55
CA ALA A 14 40.74 34.26 60.28
C ALA A 14 41.82 33.91 59.23
N TYR A 15 42.95 33.33 59.63
CA TYR A 15 44.06 32.98 58.73
C TYR A 15 43.91 31.62 58.02
N ARG A 16 42.85 30.84 58.33
CA ARG A 16 42.54 29.56 57.65
C ARG A 16 41.40 29.67 56.63
N LYS A 17 41.33 30.79 55.92
CA LYS A 17 40.71 30.88 54.60
C LYS A 17 41.60 31.69 53.68
N CYS A 18 42.83 31.23 53.48
CA CYS A 18 43.51 31.54 52.22
C CYS A 18 42.85 30.64 51.18
N HIS A 19 41.85 31.21 50.49
CA HIS A 19 41.30 30.59 49.29
C HIS A 19 42.50 30.41 48.35
N HIS A 20 42.94 29.18 48.16
CA HIS A 20 43.81 28.86 47.04
C HIS A 20 42.92 29.01 45.80
N SER A 21 42.80 30.25 45.33
CA SER A 21 42.35 30.55 43.99
C SER A 21 43.46 30.08 43.05
N SER A 22 43.61 28.75 42.92
CA SER A 22 44.19 28.18 41.72
C SER A 22 43.21 28.50 40.60
N GLY A 23 43.35 29.69 40.03
CA GLY A 23 42.80 29.94 38.71
C GLY A 23 43.45 28.93 37.76
N PHE A 24 42.63 28.31 36.92
CA PHE A 24 43.14 27.40 35.89
C PHE A 24 44.23 28.11 35.10
N THR A 25 45.39 27.47 34.97
CA THR A 25 46.42 27.98 34.07
C THR A 25 45.88 27.92 32.64
N MET A 26 46.20 28.90 31.79
CA MET A 26 45.76 28.86 30.38
C MET A 26 46.21 27.57 29.67
N LEU A 27 47.32 26.94 30.11
CA LEU A 27 47.78 25.65 29.63
C LEU A 27 46.84 24.51 30.01
N GLU A 28 46.37 24.44 31.26
CA GLU A 28 45.46 23.39 31.73
C GLU A 28 44.10 23.46 31.00
N LEU A 29 43.59 24.68 30.78
CA LEU A 29 42.37 24.91 30.02
C LEU A 29 42.55 24.53 28.54
N LEU A 30 43.72 24.82 27.96
CA LEU A 30 44.07 24.42 26.60
C LEU A 30 44.21 22.89 26.47
N VAL A 31 44.87 22.22 27.41
CA VAL A 31 45.00 20.76 27.42
C VAL A 31 43.64 20.10 27.61
N ALA A 32 42.79 20.61 28.50
CA ALA A 32 41.43 20.11 28.68
C ALA A 32 40.59 20.26 27.41
N MET A 33 40.68 21.38 26.70
CA MET A 33 40.01 21.57 25.40
C MET A 33 40.53 20.58 24.34
N VAL A 34 41.85 20.39 24.25
CA VAL A 34 42.44 19.44 23.29
C VAL A 34 42.02 18.00 23.60
N LEU A 35 42.08 17.59 24.87
CA LEU A 35 41.62 16.26 25.30
C LEU A 35 40.12 16.08 25.08
N ALA A 36 39.30 17.11 25.33
CA ALA A 36 37.86 17.06 25.06
C ALA A 36 37.57 16.85 23.57
N VAL A 37 38.25 17.57 22.67
CA VAL A 37 38.08 17.37 21.22
C VAL A 37 38.52 15.95 20.82
N LEU A 38 39.67 15.48 21.32
CA LEU A 38 40.17 14.13 21.03
C LEU A 38 39.21 13.02 21.46
N VAL A 39 38.44 13.21 22.53
CA VAL A 39 37.46 12.23 23.03
C VAL A 39 36.09 12.39 22.37
N ILE A 40 35.60 13.62 22.18
CA ILE A 40 34.25 13.87 21.68
C ILE A 40 34.13 13.53 20.19
N THR A 41 35.12 13.86 19.37
CA THR A 41 35.07 13.62 17.92
C THR A 41 34.84 12.15 17.55
N PRO A 42 35.57 11.14 18.08
CA PRO A 42 35.31 9.74 17.75
C PRO A 42 33.96 9.25 18.28
N LEU A 43 33.51 9.73 19.44
CA LEU A 43 32.18 9.39 19.98
C LEU A 43 31.05 9.93 19.09
N MET A 44 31.18 11.15 18.60
CA MET A 44 30.22 11.76 17.67
C MET A 44 30.17 11.00 16.34
N LEU A 45 31.33 10.59 15.82
CA LEU A 45 31.40 9.81 14.58
C LEU A 45 30.74 8.43 14.76
N LEU A 46 30.98 7.75 15.89
CA LEU A 46 30.31 6.50 16.23
C LEU A 46 28.79 6.69 16.30
N MET A 47 28.32 7.76 16.95
CA MET A 47 26.89 8.05 17.07
C MET A 47 26.22 8.25 15.71
N ILE A 48 26.85 8.99 14.80
CA ILE A 48 26.33 9.19 13.43
C ILE A 48 26.20 7.85 12.69
N ASN A 49 27.19 6.97 12.83
CA ASN A 49 27.15 5.64 12.21
C ASN A 49 26.02 4.77 12.79
N ILE A 50 25.81 4.82 14.11
CA ILE A 50 24.71 4.10 14.77
C ILE A 50 23.37 4.65 14.30
N LEU A 51 23.18 5.98 14.29
CA LEU A 51 21.94 6.61 13.83
C LEU A 51 21.63 6.30 12.36
N ASN A 52 22.65 6.33 11.50
CA ASN A 52 22.46 6.00 10.08
C ASN A 52 22.09 4.53 9.90
N THR A 53 22.72 3.63 10.65
CA THR A 53 22.38 2.20 10.63
C THR A 53 20.96 1.97 11.12
N ASP A 54 20.59 2.57 12.25
CA ASP A 54 19.24 2.48 12.83
C ASP A 54 18.17 2.98 11.85
N ARG A 55 18.38 4.15 11.21
CA ARG A 55 17.46 4.66 10.18
C ARG A 55 17.32 3.72 9.00
N GLN A 56 18.42 3.11 8.55
CA GLN A 56 18.39 2.17 7.43
C GLN A 56 17.66 0.87 7.79
N GLU A 57 17.92 0.31 8.97
CA GLU A 57 17.24 -0.91 9.43
C GLU A 57 15.75 -0.65 9.71
N GLN A 58 15.41 0.52 10.28
CA GLN A 58 14.02 0.93 10.44
C GLN A 58 13.30 1.08 9.10
N ALA A 59 13.94 1.69 8.09
CA ALA A 59 13.35 1.83 6.76
C ALA A 59 13.04 0.47 6.11
N LYS A 60 13.95 -0.51 6.24
CA LYS A 60 13.74 -1.88 5.75
C LYS A 60 12.59 -2.57 6.47
N ALA A 61 12.62 -2.58 7.80
CA ALA A 61 11.60 -3.23 8.62
C ALA A 61 10.19 -2.65 8.38
N ASN A 62 10.08 -1.32 8.29
CA ASN A 62 8.81 -0.66 8.00
C ASN A 62 8.29 -1.01 6.60
N SER A 63 9.17 -1.01 5.59
CA SER A 63 8.79 -1.41 4.23
C SER A 63 8.37 -2.88 4.15
N GLU A 64 9.04 -3.79 4.85
CA GLU A 64 8.64 -5.20 4.92
C GLU A 64 7.24 -5.35 5.53
N GLN A 65 6.99 -4.69 6.66
CA GLN A 65 5.69 -4.76 7.34
C GLN A 65 4.56 -4.17 6.47
N GLU A 66 4.76 -3.01 5.85
CA GLU A 66 3.74 -2.37 5.00
C GLU A 66 3.42 -3.20 3.76
N ILE A 67 4.43 -3.76 3.10
CA ILE A 67 4.26 -4.59 1.92
C ILE A 67 3.58 -5.92 2.27
N GLN A 68 3.90 -6.50 3.42
CA GLN A 68 3.23 -7.70 3.92
C GLN A 68 1.75 -7.43 4.28
N ALA A 69 1.45 -6.27 4.87
CA ALA A 69 0.07 -5.87 5.15
C ALA A 69 -0.71 -5.62 3.84
N ALA A 70 -0.07 -5.00 2.85
CA ALA A 70 -0.68 -4.73 1.54
C ALA A 70 -0.99 -6.03 0.78
N ILE A 71 -0.06 -6.99 0.73
CA ILE A 71 -0.30 -8.25 0.03
C ILE A 71 -1.39 -9.07 0.73
N GLU A 72 -1.46 -9.05 2.06
CA GLU A 72 -2.51 -9.76 2.80
C GLU A 72 -3.88 -9.10 2.62
N TYR A 73 -3.93 -7.76 2.48
CA TYR A 73 -5.15 -7.08 2.08
C TYR A 73 -5.61 -7.53 0.69
N ILE A 74 -4.70 -7.57 -0.30
CA ILE A 74 -5.00 -8.03 -1.66
C ILE A 74 -5.45 -9.50 -1.64
N ASN A 75 -4.78 -10.35 -0.87
CA ASN A 75 -5.11 -11.77 -0.70
C ASN A 75 -6.55 -11.97 -0.22
N ARG A 76 -6.94 -11.28 0.86
CA ARG A 76 -8.32 -11.35 1.38
C ARG A 76 -9.36 -10.89 0.37
N ASP A 77 -9.04 -9.88 -0.43
CA ASP A 77 -9.90 -9.40 -1.52
C ASP A 77 -10.02 -10.43 -2.66
N LEU A 78 -8.92 -11.09 -3.00
CA LEU A 78 -8.86 -12.16 -4.01
C LEU A 78 -9.57 -13.44 -3.56
N GLN A 79 -9.58 -13.77 -2.27
CA GLN A 79 -10.33 -14.92 -1.75
C GLN A 79 -11.83 -14.79 -2.03
N GLN A 80 -12.36 -13.56 -2.05
CA GLN A 80 -13.75 -13.26 -2.38
C GLN A 80 -14.01 -13.18 -3.89
N SER A 81 -12.98 -13.35 -4.72
CA SER A 81 -13.11 -13.26 -6.16
C SER A 81 -13.91 -14.42 -6.75
N ILE A 82 -14.61 -14.11 -7.84
CA ILE A 82 -15.42 -15.02 -8.64
C ILE A 82 -14.80 -15.19 -10.02
N TYR A 83 -14.21 -14.12 -10.54
CA TYR A 83 -13.54 -14.12 -11.83
C TYR A 83 -12.40 -13.11 -11.79
N ILE A 84 -11.20 -13.55 -12.16
CA ILE A 84 -10.00 -12.73 -12.25
C ILE A 84 -9.63 -12.59 -13.72
N TYR A 85 -9.46 -11.34 -14.19
CA TYR A 85 -9.09 -11.06 -15.57
C TYR A 85 -7.62 -11.38 -15.80
N ASP A 86 -7.35 -12.11 -16.89
CA ASP A 86 -6.01 -12.32 -17.40
C ASP A 86 -5.52 -11.12 -18.23
N ASN A 87 -4.30 -11.17 -18.77
CA ASN A 87 -3.74 -10.07 -19.55
C ASN A 87 -4.66 -9.66 -20.73
N THR A 88 -5.22 -10.64 -21.44
CA THR A 88 -6.17 -10.38 -22.54
C THR A 88 -7.42 -9.67 -22.05
N GLY A 89 -7.98 -10.14 -20.92
CA GLY A 89 -9.17 -9.56 -20.32
C GLY A 89 -8.96 -8.15 -19.77
N VAL A 90 -7.85 -7.90 -19.07
CA VAL A 90 -7.49 -6.56 -18.56
C VAL A 90 -7.37 -5.57 -19.71
N ASN A 91 -6.72 -5.97 -20.81
CA ASN A 91 -6.61 -5.12 -22.00
C ASN A 91 -7.96 -4.85 -22.67
N ALA A 92 -8.86 -5.84 -22.71
CA ALA A 92 -10.20 -5.68 -23.28
C ALA A 92 -11.06 -4.68 -22.50
N ILE A 93 -11.00 -4.70 -21.16
CA ILE A 93 -11.81 -3.82 -20.31
C ILE A 93 -11.10 -2.53 -19.90
N LYS A 94 -9.84 -2.32 -20.31
CA LYS A 94 -9.01 -1.18 -19.87
C LYS A 94 -9.67 0.17 -20.10
N THR A 95 -10.37 0.35 -21.21
CA THR A 95 -11.08 1.59 -21.55
C THR A 95 -12.37 1.80 -20.77
N GLN A 96 -12.89 0.73 -20.16
CA GLN A 96 -14.09 0.74 -19.32
C GLN A 96 -13.73 1.12 -17.89
N LEU A 97 -12.53 0.77 -17.42
CA LEU A 97 -12.02 1.13 -16.10
C LEU A 97 -11.79 2.65 -15.96
N PRO A 98 -11.78 3.20 -14.72
CA PRO A 98 -11.45 4.60 -14.52
C PRO A 98 -10.01 4.87 -14.96
N THR A 99 -9.82 5.98 -15.67
CA THR A 99 -8.50 6.49 -16.00
C THR A 99 -7.86 7.07 -14.75
N VAL A 100 -6.78 6.45 -14.30
CA VAL A 100 -5.93 6.96 -13.22
C VAL A 100 -4.70 7.58 -13.86
N THR A 101 -4.43 8.85 -13.58
CA THR A 101 -3.24 9.56 -14.11
C THR A 101 -1.98 8.79 -13.71
N ASN A 102 -1.15 8.45 -14.70
CA ASN A 102 0.06 7.63 -14.52
C ASN A 102 -0.18 6.27 -13.82
N GLY A 103 -1.42 5.77 -13.85
CA GLY A 103 -1.83 4.51 -13.25
C GLY A 103 -2.06 3.44 -14.30
N ASN A 104 -1.40 2.29 -14.13
CA ASN A 104 -1.60 1.13 -15.00
C ASN A 104 -2.29 0.00 -14.22
N PRO A 105 -3.42 -0.56 -14.72
CA PRO A 105 -4.11 -1.65 -14.05
C PRO A 105 -3.28 -2.94 -14.14
N VAL A 106 -3.08 -3.61 -13.01
CA VAL A 106 -2.29 -4.84 -12.91
C VAL A 106 -3.14 -6.03 -12.50
N LEU A 107 -4.13 -5.82 -11.64
CA LEU A 107 -5.00 -6.88 -11.13
C LEU A 107 -6.44 -6.39 -11.14
N VAL A 108 -7.30 -7.09 -11.86
CA VAL A 108 -8.72 -6.74 -12.00
C VAL A 108 -9.56 -7.99 -11.81
N PHE A 109 -10.58 -7.92 -10.97
CA PHE A 109 -11.43 -9.06 -10.66
C PHE A 109 -12.82 -8.64 -10.17
N TRP A 110 -13.76 -9.56 -10.35
CA TRP A 110 -15.08 -9.50 -9.75
C TRP A 110 -15.07 -10.22 -8.42
N LYS A 111 -15.65 -9.62 -7.39
CA LYS A 111 -15.85 -10.24 -6.08
C LYS A 111 -17.30 -10.19 -5.61
N ARG A 112 -17.67 -11.10 -4.71
CA ARG A 112 -18.93 -11.03 -3.96
C ARG A 112 -18.69 -10.32 -2.65
N GLU A 113 -19.47 -9.28 -2.41
CA GLU A 113 -19.36 -8.48 -1.20
C GLU A 113 -20.60 -8.67 -0.33
N PHE A 114 -20.37 -8.98 0.94
CA PHE A 114 -21.43 -9.15 1.91
C PHE A 114 -22.09 -7.82 2.27
N ARG A 115 -23.41 -7.84 2.39
CA ARG A 115 -24.25 -6.70 2.75
C ARG A 115 -25.18 -7.12 3.86
N LYS A 116 -24.86 -6.68 5.07
CA LYS A 116 -25.61 -7.01 6.27
C LYS A 116 -26.95 -6.29 6.32
N ASP A 117 -28.04 -7.01 6.59
CA ASP A 117 -29.39 -6.47 6.81
C ASP A 117 -29.89 -5.55 5.66
N LYS A 118 -29.48 -5.82 4.41
CA LYS A 118 -29.84 -4.98 3.24
C LYS A 118 -30.88 -5.59 2.33
N ALA A 119 -31.06 -6.91 2.33
CA ALA A 119 -32.18 -7.52 1.63
C ALA A 119 -33.45 -7.23 2.42
N VAL A 120 -34.39 -6.54 1.78
CA VAL A 120 -35.64 -6.15 2.42
C VAL A 120 -36.77 -6.96 1.80
N THR A 121 -37.47 -7.72 2.63
CA THR A 121 -38.66 -8.49 2.23
C THR A 121 -39.84 -8.02 3.06
N THR A 122 -40.91 -7.58 2.41
CA THR A 122 -42.16 -7.20 3.09
C THR A 122 -43.21 -8.29 2.89
N ILE A 123 -43.67 -8.90 3.98
CA ILE A 123 -44.74 -9.91 3.98
C ILE A 123 -45.87 -9.38 4.86
N SER A 124 -47.08 -9.25 4.29
CA SER A 124 -48.28 -8.82 5.03
C SER A 124 -48.12 -7.52 5.84
N GLY A 125 -47.34 -6.56 5.33
CA GLY A 125 -47.11 -5.26 5.98
C GLY A 125 -45.98 -5.25 7.02
N THR A 126 -45.36 -6.39 7.32
CA THR A 126 -44.16 -6.48 8.17
C THR A 126 -42.91 -6.54 7.29
N THR A 127 -41.91 -5.73 7.63
CA THR A 127 -40.63 -5.68 6.91
C THR A 127 -39.58 -6.49 7.64
N PHE A 128 -38.98 -7.43 6.93
CA PHE A 128 -37.85 -8.24 7.38
C PHE A 128 -36.60 -7.79 6.64
N ASN A 129 -35.51 -7.63 7.38
CA ASN A 129 -34.20 -7.38 6.83
C ASN A 129 -33.38 -8.66 6.94
N ASP A 130 -32.70 -9.01 5.86
CA ASP A 130 -31.82 -10.17 5.76
C ASP A 130 -30.49 -9.77 5.11
N ASP A 131 -29.51 -10.64 5.25
CA ASP A 131 -28.20 -10.49 4.66
C ASP A 131 -28.24 -10.82 3.17
N THR A 132 -27.41 -10.13 2.39
CA THR A 132 -27.30 -10.36 0.95
C THR A 132 -25.88 -10.19 0.44
N PHE A 133 -25.67 -10.56 -0.82
CA PHE A 133 -24.40 -10.36 -1.51
C PHE A 133 -24.61 -9.50 -2.75
N VAL A 134 -23.72 -8.55 -2.95
CA VAL A 134 -23.65 -7.75 -4.18
C VAL A 134 -22.36 -8.05 -4.92
N TYR A 135 -22.38 -7.85 -6.23
CA TYR A 135 -21.18 -7.96 -7.04
C TYR A 135 -20.40 -6.65 -7.00
N SER A 136 -19.08 -6.74 -6.89
CA SER A 136 -18.19 -5.58 -6.92
C SER A 136 -17.04 -5.85 -7.90
N LEU A 137 -16.74 -4.89 -8.76
CA LEU A 137 -15.56 -4.90 -9.62
C LEU A 137 -14.43 -4.15 -8.89
N VAL A 138 -13.28 -4.81 -8.74
CA VAL A 138 -12.10 -4.25 -8.08
C VAL A 138 -10.95 -4.20 -9.08
N ALA A 139 -10.23 -3.09 -9.09
CA ALA A 139 -9.03 -2.91 -9.91
C ALA A 139 -7.89 -2.33 -9.07
N TYR A 140 -6.72 -2.95 -9.14
CA TYR A 140 -5.48 -2.45 -8.56
C TYR A 140 -4.58 -1.90 -9.65
N TYR A 141 -4.05 -0.71 -9.37
CA TYR A 141 -3.19 0.06 -10.26
C TYR A 141 -1.82 0.23 -9.63
N LEU A 142 -0.77 0.10 -10.44
CA LEU A 142 0.51 0.72 -10.10
C LEU A 142 0.49 2.15 -10.59
N VAL A 143 0.63 3.11 -9.67
CA VAL A 143 0.64 4.53 -9.97
C VAL A 143 2.03 5.08 -9.66
N LYS A 144 2.64 5.72 -10.65
CA LYS A 144 3.88 6.46 -10.46
C LYS A 144 3.66 7.92 -10.81
N ASP A 145 3.61 8.76 -9.79
CA ASP A 145 3.69 10.20 -9.94
C ASP A 145 4.68 10.77 -8.93
N ASP A 146 4.94 12.06 -9.06
CA ASP A 146 5.86 12.83 -8.22
C ASP A 146 5.09 13.84 -7.36
N ALA A 147 3.78 13.61 -7.19
CA ALA A 147 2.86 14.55 -6.55
C ALA A 147 2.87 14.38 -5.03
N ALA A 148 2.95 15.49 -4.29
CA ALA A 148 2.75 15.49 -2.85
C ALA A 148 1.31 15.00 -2.51
N PRO A 149 1.11 14.23 -1.42
CA PRO A 149 2.05 13.90 -0.35
C PRO A 149 2.85 12.60 -0.55
N TRP A 150 2.90 12.06 -1.77
CA TRP A 150 3.45 10.73 -2.03
C TRP A 150 4.96 10.72 -2.21
N SER A 151 5.57 9.57 -1.94
CA SER A 151 7.00 9.36 -2.16
C SER A 151 7.35 9.42 -3.65
N LYS A 152 8.65 9.54 -3.94
CA LYS A 152 9.18 9.45 -5.29
C LYS A 152 9.19 8.02 -5.85
N ALA A 153 8.79 7.02 -5.07
CA ALA A 153 8.54 5.66 -5.56
C ALA A 153 7.16 5.54 -6.22
N ALA A 154 6.74 4.33 -6.58
CA ALA A 154 5.37 4.08 -7.01
C ALA A 154 4.48 3.73 -5.81
N ARG A 155 3.17 3.83 -6.01
CA ARG A 155 2.14 3.39 -5.07
C ARG A 155 1.18 2.42 -5.72
N ILE A 156 0.57 1.56 -4.93
CA ILE A 156 -0.57 0.76 -5.38
C ILE A 156 -1.85 1.48 -4.99
N SER A 157 -2.73 1.70 -5.97
CA SER A 157 -4.06 2.26 -5.75
C SER A 157 -5.13 1.25 -6.07
N ARG A 158 -6.17 1.20 -5.24
CA ARG A 158 -7.31 0.32 -5.37
C ARG A 158 -8.54 1.11 -5.76
N PHE A 159 -9.22 0.67 -6.80
CA PHE A 159 -10.52 1.15 -7.21
C PHE A 159 -11.56 0.06 -6.99
N GLN A 160 -12.77 0.45 -6.61
CA GLN A 160 -13.90 -0.44 -6.48
C GLN A 160 -15.20 0.26 -6.88
N ILE A 161 -16.06 -0.49 -7.57
CA ILE A 161 -17.47 -0.15 -7.79
C ILE A 161 -18.34 -1.35 -7.44
N LYS A 162 -19.53 -1.10 -6.91
CA LYS A 162 -20.47 -2.15 -6.47
C LYS A 162 -21.85 -2.07 -7.13
N ASP A 163 -22.51 -3.21 -7.15
CA ASP A 163 -23.93 -3.33 -7.45
C ASP A 163 -24.79 -2.80 -6.29
N GLY A 164 -26.06 -2.54 -6.59
CA GLY A 164 -27.09 -2.18 -5.64
C GLY A 164 -27.82 -3.40 -5.10
N VAL A 165 -28.65 -3.16 -4.09
CA VAL A 165 -29.53 -4.18 -3.52
C VAL A 165 -30.94 -3.94 -4.01
N LEU A 166 -31.43 -4.81 -4.90
CA LEU A 166 -32.79 -4.74 -5.45
C LEU A 166 -33.84 -4.90 -4.35
N ASN A 167 -34.85 -4.05 -4.38
CA ASN A 167 -35.99 -4.08 -3.47
C ASN A 167 -37.22 -3.51 -4.17
N LYS A 168 -38.29 -4.30 -4.33
CA LYS A 168 -39.55 -3.88 -4.97
C LYS A 168 -40.24 -2.68 -4.31
N ASN A 169 -39.98 -2.46 -3.02
CA ASN A 169 -40.53 -1.35 -2.23
C ASN A 169 -39.50 -0.22 -2.03
N GLY A 170 -38.31 -0.34 -2.61
CA GLY A 170 -37.25 0.64 -2.48
C GLY A 170 -37.46 1.90 -3.34
N SER A 171 -36.44 2.74 -3.35
CA SER A 171 -36.41 3.96 -4.17
C SER A 171 -35.75 3.69 -5.52
N THR A 172 -36.14 4.44 -6.54
CA THR A 172 -35.43 4.44 -7.80
C THR A 172 -34.13 5.24 -7.66
N CYS A 173 -33.07 4.76 -8.30
CA CYS A 173 -31.77 5.45 -8.31
C CYS A 173 -31.71 6.39 -9.50
N THR A 174 -32.29 7.58 -9.33
CA THR A 174 -32.46 8.57 -10.40
C THR A 174 -31.11 8.98 -11.00
N GLY A 175 -30.99 8.91 -12.33
CA GLY A 175 -29.81 9.37 -13.10
C GLY A 175 -28.72 8.32 -13.36
N VAL A 176 -28.84 7.10 -12.81
CA VAL A 176 -27.76 6.09 -12.90
C VAL A 176 -28.28 4.71 -13.34
N TYR A 177 -29.52 4.33 -13.05
CA TYR A 177 -30.11 3.03 -13.44
C TYR A 177 -31.54 3.20 -13.97
N ASP A 178 -32.00 2.18 -14.70
CA ASP A 178 -33.37 2.07 -15.21
C ASP A 178 -34.40 2.46 -14.14
N THR A 179 -35.32 3.36 -14.49
CA THR A 179 -36.43 3.83 -13.63
C THR A 179 -37.36 2.71 -13.18
N THR A 180 -37.26 1.53 -13.79
CA THR A 180 -38.07 0.35 -13.48
C THR A 180 -37.57 -0.39 -12.24
N ASN A 181 -36.26 -0.35 -11.96
CA ASN A 181 -35.66 -1.07 -10.83
C ASN A 181 -35.62 -0.19 -9.58
N LYS A 182 -36.08 -0.76 -8.47
CA LYS A 182 -36.07 -0.13 -7.15
C LYS A 182 -35.03 -0.80 -6.26
N PHE A 183 -34.39 -0.01 -5.40
CA PHE A 183 -33.25 -0.43 -4.61
C PHE A 183 -33.38 0.02 -3.15
N THR A 184 -32.88 -0.81 -2.23
CA THR A 184 -32.60 -0.39 -0.83
C THR A 184 -31.28 0.37 -0.77
N GLU A 185 -30.31 -0.07 -1.57
CA GLU A 185 -29.00 0.57 -1.72
C GLU A 185 -28.72 0.72 -3.20
N CYS A 186 -28.50 1.96 -3.65
CA CYS A 186 -28.23 2.23 -5.05
C CYS A 186 -26.87 1.67 -5.48
N PRO A 187 -26.76 1.14 -6.70
CA PRO A 187 -25.46 0.76 -7.22
C PRO A 187 -24.59 2.00 -7.48
N ASP A 188 -23.29 1.81 -7.53
CA ASP A 188 -22.34 2.89 -7.78
C ASP A 188 -22.48 3.45 -9.22
N PRO A 189 -22.28 4.76 -9.45
CA PRO A 189 -22.24 5.31 -10.80
C PRO A 189 -21.20 4.66 -11.70
N GLY A 190 -21.62 4.24 -12.89
CA GLY A 190 -20.76 3.55 -13.86
C GLY A 190 -20.71 2.02 -13.70
N PHE A 191 -21.31 1.47 -12.64
CA PHE A 191 -21.44 0.02 -12.50
C PHE A 191 -22.47 -0.55 -13.50
N LYS A 192 -22.19 -1.73 -14.04
CA LYS A 192 -23.12 -2.48 -14.87
C LYS A 192 -22.93 -3.95 -14.54
N PRO A 193 -24.00 -4.73 -14.28
CA PRO A 193 -23.84 -6.16 -14.07
C PRO A 193 -23.30 -6.83 -15.35
N PHE A 194 -22.45 -7.83 -15.18
CA PHE A 194 -21.96 -8.64 -16.30
C PHE A 194 -23.08 -9.52 -16.87
N ASN A 195 -23.06 -9.76 -18.19
CA ASN A 195 -24.07 -10.55 -18.88
C ASN A 195 -23.51 -11.92 -19.30
N LEU A 196 -24.00 -12.98 -18.67
CA LEU A 196 -23.60 -14.37 -18.97
C LEU A 196 -24.46 -15.04 -20.08
N GLN A 197 -25.46 -14.34 -20.62
CA GLN A 197 -26.33 -14.86 -21.68
C GLN A 197 -25.71 -14.74 -23.08
N VAL A 198 -24.63 -13.99 -23.22
CA VAL A 198 -23.86 -13.88 -24.47
C VAL A 198 -23.28 -15.25 -24.82
N GLN A 199 -23.23 -15.61 -26.11
CA GLN A 199 -22.61 -16.86 -26.56
C GLN A 199 -21.09 -16.82 -26.40
N GLY A 200 -20.46 -17.97 -26.13
CA GLY A 200 -19.01 -18.13 -26.04
C GLY A 200 -18.52 -18.65 -24.68
N THR A 201 -17.21 -18.64 -24.50
CA THR A 201 -16.56 -19.06 -23.24
C THR A 201 -16.82 -18.04 -22.12
N LEU A 202 -16.69 -18.45 -20.85
CA LEU A 202 -16.77 -17.51 -19.72
C LEU A 202 -15.84 -16.30 -19.91
N GLN A 203 -14.61 -16.53 -20.38
CA GLN A 203 -13.65 -15.47 -20.65
C GLN A 203 -14.16 -14.47 -21.70
N THR A 204 -14.73 -14.96 -22.81
CA THR A 204 -15.32 -14.09 -23.85
C THR A 204 -16.46 -13.24 -23.29
N LYS A 205 -17.34 -13.83 -22.48
CA LYS A 205 -18.48 -13.13 -21.87
C LYS A 205 -18.01 -12.04 -20.89
N MET A 206 -17.02 -12.35 -20.05
CA MET A 206 -16.49 -11.40 -19.08
C MET A 206 -15.68 -10.26 -19.73
N ASN A 207 -14.99 -10.55 -20.83
CA ASN A 207 -14.21 -9.56 -21.58
C ASN A 207 -15.09 -8.61 -22.40
N ALA A 208 -16.33 -9.00 -22.71
CA ALA A 208 -17.33 -8.15 -23.36
C ALA A 208 -18.03 -7.16 -22.41
N TRP A 209 -17.64 -7.14 -21.13
CA TRP A 209 -18.21 -6.22 -20.16
C TRP A 209 -17.92 -4.76 -20.52
N THR A 210 -18.94 -3.91 -20.38
CA THR A 210 -18.84 -2.46 -20.56
C THR A 210 -19.37 -1.76 -19.32
N LYS A 211 -18.82 -0.59 -18.99
CA LYS A 211 -19.39 0.23 -17.92
C LYS A 211 -20.77 0.78 -18.29
N HIS A 212 -21.49 1.30 -17.29
CA HIS A 212 -22.68 2.13 -17.54
C HIS A 212 -22.26 3.51 -18.07
N THR A 213 -23.19 4.23 -18.70
CA THR A 213 -22.93 5.54 -19.32
C THR A 213 -22.56 6.62 -18.30
N SER A 214 -22.97 6.45 -17.04
CA SER A 214 -22.64 7.35 -15.94
C SER A 214 -21.14 7.38 -15.64
N THR A 215 -20.63 8.55 -15.28
CA THR A 215 -19.24 8.72 -14.86
C THR A 215 -19.00 8.12 -13.48
N TYR A 216 -17.80 7.59 -13.24
CA TYR A 216 -17.40 7.10 -11.93
C TYR A 216 -17.32 8.26 -10.94
N THR A 217 -17.95 8.10 -9.77
CA THR A 217 -17.79 9.01 -8.64
C THR A 217 -16.72 8.51 -7.67
N GLN A 218 -16.50 7.19 -7.63
CA GLN A 218 -15.49 6.52 -6.85
C GLN A 218 -14.10 6.83 -7.41
N LYS A 219 -13.17 7.19 -6.53
CA LYS A 219 -11.76 7.44 -6.87
C LYS A 219 -10.91 6.23 -6.47
N ALA A 220 -9.80 6.02 -7.17
CA ALA A 220 -8.81 5.04 -6.75
C ALA A 220 -8.11 5.54 -5.47
N ILE A 221 -8.13 4.71 -4.42
CA ILE A 221 -7.56 5.01 -3.09
C ILE A 221 -6.19 4.36 -3.00
N ALA A 222 -5.17 5.08 -2.52
CA ALA A 222 -3.85 4.50 -2.28
C ALA A 222 -3.90 3.46 -1.15
N LEU A 223 -3.40 2.25 -1.41
CA LEU A 223 -3.28 1.17 -0.44
C LEU A 223 -1.91 1.19 0.24
N VAL A 224 -0.85 1.32 -0.56
CA VAL A 224 0.54 1.30 -0.10
C VAL A 224 1.40 2.16 -1.00
N ASP A 225 2.31 2.92 -0.39
CA ASP A 225 3.36 3.70 -1.04
C ASP A 225 4.69 2.92 -0.96
N PHE A 226 5.78 3.47 -1.48
CA PHE A 226 7.11 2.84 -1.45
C PHE A 226 7.17 1.50 -2.21
N VAL A 227 6.47 1.42 -3.35
CA VAL A 227 6.53 0.27 -4.27
C VAL A 227 7.61 0.52 -5.31
N ASP A 228 8.39 -0.52 -5.60
CA ASP A 228 9.42 -0.41 -6.62
C ASP A 228 8.82 -0.19 -8.02
N HIS A 229 9.46 0.69 -8.79
CA HIS A 229 9.09 1.00 -10.17
C HIS A 229 10.27 0.80 -11.11
N SER A 230 11.36 0.20 -10.63
CA SER A 230 12.55 -0.03 -11.42
C SER A 230 12.25 -1.00 -12.56
N SER A 231 12.83 -0.69 -13.71
CA SER A 231 12.64 -1.43 -14.95
C SER A 231 13.66 -2.54 -15.11
N THR A 232 13.38 -3.53 -15.96
CA THR A 232 14.34 -4.59 -16.32
C THR A 232 15.59 -4.04 -17.00
N SER A 233 15.51 -2.90 -17.71
CA SER A 233 16.69 -2.18 -18.22
C SER A 233 17.57 -1.60 -17.11
N GLU A 234 17.00 -1.39 -15.92
CA GLU A 234 17.73 -0.98 -14.71
C GLU A 234 18.13 -2.20 -13.86
N THR A 235 18.25 -3.38 -14.49
CA THR A 235 18.64 -4.66 -13.85
C THR A 235 17.64 -5.21 -12.83
N ALA A 236 16.41 -4.68 -12.78
CA ALA A 236 15.37 -5.24 -11.95
C ALA A 236 15.01 -6.68 -12.39
N PRO A 237 14.68 -7.59 -11.47
CA PRO A 237 14.32 -8.96 -11.81
C PRO A 237 13.13 -9.01 -12.77
N THR A 238 13.20 -9.85 -13.80
CA THR A 238 12.11 -10.05 -14.76
C THR A 238 10.91 -10.73 -14.11
N ALA A 239 9.69 -10.38 -14.54
CA ALA A 239 8.48 -11.09 -14.13
C ALA A 239 8.53 -12.54 -14.63
N SER A 240 8.25 -13.50 -13.76
CA SER A 240 8.24 -14.92 -14.10
C SER A 240 6.96 -15.54 -13.56
N CYS A 241 6.14 -16.11 -14.44
CA CYS A 241 4.89 -16.78 -14.08
C CYS A 241 4.98 -18.29 -14.31
N PRO A 242 4.27 -19.10 -13.51
CA PRO A 242 4.15 -20.53 -13.77
C PRO A 242 3.53 -20.82 -15.13
N THR A 243 3.81 -21.99 -15.69
CA THR A 243 3.20 -22.43 -16.96
C THR A 243 1.67 -22.41 -16.87
N GLY A 244 1.01 -21.86 -17.89
CA GLY A 244 -0.45 -21.72 -17.94
C GLY A 244 -1.01 -20.47 -17.26
N PHE A 245 -0.15 -19.59 -16.73
CA PHE A 245 -0.54 -18.27 -16.23
C PHE A 245 -0.17 -17.17 -17.21
N SER A 246 -1.08 -16.22 -17.39
CA SER A 246 -0.83 -14.98 -18.12
C SER A 246 -0.16 -13.97 -17.20
N THR A 247 0.97 -13.40 -17.62
CA THR A 247 1.65 -12.32 -16.89
C THR A 247 0.98 -10.98 -17.19
N ILE A 248 0.65 -10.23 -16.14
CA ILE A 248 0.17 -8.84 -16.22
C ILE A 248 1.18 -7.95 -15.50
N THR A 249 1.79 -7.04 -16.27
CA THR A 249 2.70 -6.02 -15.78
C THR A 249 2.17 -4.63 -16.15
N PRO A 250 2.43 -3.58 -15.34
CA PRO A 250 2.08 -2.20 -15.65
C PRO A 250 2.54 -1.76 -17.04
N THR A 251 3.79 -2.11 -17.35
CA THR A 251 4.44 -2.04 -18.66
C THR A 251 5.36 -3.25 -18.78
N SER A 252 5.81 -3.60 -19.98
CA SER A 252 6.67 -4.78 -20.20
C SER A 252 8.01 -4.75 -19.44
N ALA A 253 8.43 -3.60 -18.92
CA ALA A 253 9.70 -3.45 -18.23
C ALA A 253 9.59 -3.31 -16.71
N ILE A 254 8.43 -2.93 -16.15
CA ILE A 254 8.29 -2.65 -14.71
C ILE A 254 7.77 -3.88 -13.97
N THR A 255 8.51 -4.32 -12.94
CA THR A 255 8.25 -5.59 -12.25
C THR A 255 8.10 -5.48 -10.73
N GLY A 256 7.96 -4.26 -10.20
CA GLY A 256 7.77 -4.07 -8.75
C GLY A 256 6.37 -4.42 -8.25
N PHE A 257 5.38 -4.43 -9.15
CA PHE A 257 4.05 -4.98 -8.88
C PHE A 257 3.54 -5.66 -10.16
N TYR A 258 3.32 -6.97 -10.10
CA TYR A 258 2.78 -7.73 -11.22
C TYR A 258 1.94 -8.90 -10.73
N ALA A 259 1.07 -9.42 -11.61
CA ALA A 259 0.24 -10.56 -11.34
C ALA A 259 0.41 -11.63 -12.40
N CYS A 260 0.34 -12.89 -11.98
CA CYS A 260 0.20 -14.04 -12.84
C CYS A 260 -1.23 -14.54 -12.67
N VAL A 261 -2.03 -14.55 -13.74
CA VAL A 261 -3.43 -14.95 -13.64
C VAL A 261 -3.71 -16.12 -14.56
N ASN A 262 -4.35 -17.14 -13.99
CA ASN A 262 -5.07 -18.16 -14.73
C ASN A 262 -6.57 -17.89 -14.54
N SER A 263 -7.20 -17.28 -15.54
CA SER A 263 -8.58 -16.78 -15.46
C SER A 263 -9.61 -17.91 -15.35
N VAL A 264 -9.33 -19.06 -15.96
CA VAL A 264 -10.20 -20.24 -15.91
C VAL A 264 -9.32 -21.50 -15.81
N SER A 265 -9.17 -22.02 -14.59
CA SER A 265 -8.59 -23.35 -14.37
C SER A 265 -9.53 -24.47 -14.83
N SER A 266 -9.04 -25.71 -14.82
CA SER A 266 -9.82 -26.93 -15.13
C SER A 266 -11.08 -27.10 -14.28
N GLU A 267 -11.21 -26.39 -13.16
CA GLU A 267 -12.37 -26.42 -12.25
C GLU A 267 -13.29 -25.19 -12.38
N ASN A 268 -13.15 -24.38 -13.44
CA ASN A 268 -13.84 -23.09 -13.60
C ASN A 268 -13.59 -22.08 -12.47
N ARG A 269 -12.41 -22.18 -11.84
CA ARG A 269 -11.97 -21.25 -10.79
C ARG A 269 -10.82 -20.41 -11.29
N SER A 270 -10.82 -19.12 -10.97
CA SER A 270 -9.68 -18.25 -11.26
C SER A 270 -8.63 -18.38 -10.16
N VAL A 271 -7.36 -18.44 -10.57
CA VAL A 271 -6.19 -18.45 -9.67
C VAL A 271 -5.29 -17.28 -10.04
N ALA A 272 -4.84 -16.53 -9.04
CA ALA A 272 -3.86 -15.47 -9.23
C ALA A 272 -2.67 -15.65 -8.29
N GLU A 273 -1.47 -15.37 -8.80
CA GLU A 273 -0.28 -15.11 -8.00
C GLU A 273 0.07 -13.63 -8.12
N VAL A 274 0.12 -12.94 -6.99
CA VAL A 274 0.46 -11.51 -6.95
C VAL A 274 1.86 -11.36 -6.38
N TYR A 275 2.68 -10.59 -7.07
CA TYR A 275 4.07 -10.31 -6.71
C TYR A 275 4.21 -8.83 -6.40
N LEU A 276 4.81 -8.52 -5.26
CA LEU A 276 5.01 -7.16 -4.80
C LEU A 276 6.43 -6.98 -4.25
N ARG A 277 7.13 -5.97 -4.76
CA ARG A 277 8.46 -5.54 -4.32
C ARG A 277 8.37 -4.12 -3.78
N GLY A 278 8.72 -3.95 -2.51
CA GLY A 278 8.83 -2.65 -1.86
C GLY A 278 10.13 -1.94 -2.21
N ASN A 279 10.25 -0.70 -1.78
CA ASN A 279 11.41 0.16 -1.95
C ASN A 279 11.68 0.95 -0.66
N ALA A 280 12.51 0.41 0.22
CA ALA A 280 12.89 1.05 1.47
C ALA A 280 13.80 2.27 1.25
N LEU A 281 14.53 2.34 0.12
CA LEU A 281 15.40 3.47 -0.19
C LEU A 281 14.61 4.77 -0.38
N ALA A 282 13.37 4.67 -0.84
CA ALA A 282 12.48 5.83 -0.99
C ALA A 282 12.03 6.45 0.35
N ARG A 283 12.32 5.81 1.49
CA ARG A 283 12.18 6.40 2.84
C ARG A 283 13.42 7.15 3.29
N LEU A 284 14.54 6.93 2.62
CA LEU A 284 15.87 7.45 2.99
C LEU A 284 16.33 8.56 2.05
N SER A 285 15.85 8.59 0.82
CA SER A 285 16.21 9.59 -0.19
C SER A 285 15.01 9.99 -1.04
N ASP A 286 14.93 11.29 -1.33
CA ASP A 286 13.96 11.87 -2.28
C ASP A 286 14.52 11.92 -3.72
N ASN A 287 15.76 11.49 -3.93
CA ASN A 287 16.37 11.48 -5.26
C ASN A 287 15.96 10.21 -6.03
N SER A 288 15.28 10.38 -7.16
CA SER A 288 14.80 9.27 -8.00
C SER A 288 15.91 8.33 -8.49
N ASN A 289 17.16 8.76 -8.53
CA ASN A 289 18.29 7.90 -8.92
C ASN A 289 18.77 7.00 -7.78
N ASP A 290 18.67 7.47 -6.53
CA ASP A 290 19.19 6.73 -5.36
C ASP A 290 18.27 5.58 -4.95
N ILE A 291 16.99 5.70 -5.30
CA ILE A 291 15.92 4.77 -4.94
C ILE A 291 15.73 3.65 -5.99
N LYS A 292 16.53 3.61 -7.05
CA LYS A 292 16.42 2.58 -8.08
C LYS A 292 16.94 1.24 -7.58
N TYR A 293 16.32 0.18 -8.07
CA TYR A 293 16.78 -1.18 -7.86
C TYR A 293 18.18 -1.35 -8.43
N THR A 294 19.03 -1.97 -7.62
CA THR A 294 20.36 -2.45 -8.04
C THR A 294 20.64 -3.74 -7.29
N ALA A 295 21.31 -4.70 -7.93
CA ALA A 295 21.61 -6.00 -7.34
C ALA A 295 22.39 -5.89 -6.02
N SER A 296 23.24 -4.86 -5.87
CA SER A 296 24.01 -4.60 -4.64
C SER A 296 23.17 -4.09 -3.47
N LYS A 297 21.95 -3.57 -3.74
CA LYS A 297 21.03 -3.01 -2.73
C LYS A 297 19.78 -3.87 -2.54
N VAL A 298 19.80 -5.15 -2.92
CA VAL A 298 18.62 -6.04 -2.86
C VAL A 298 17.95 -6.08 -1.49
N ASN A 299 18.71 -5.93 -0.40
CA ASN A 299 18.20 -5.90 0.98
C ASN A 299 17.29 -4.69 1.30
N TYR A 300 17.22 -3.68 0.43
CA TYR A 300 16.28 -2.56 0.56
C TYR A 300 15.00 -2.73 -0.27
N PHE A 301 14.88 -3.86 -0.99
CA PHE A 301 13.74 -4.16 -1.85
C PHE A 301 13.05 -5.45 -1.39
N PRO A 302 12.29 -5.39 -0.27
CA PRO A 302 11.62 -6.57 0.23
C PRO A 302 10.61 -7.08 -0.79
N VAL A 303 10.58 -8.40 -1.00
CA VAL A 303 9.70 -9.06 -1.96
C VAL A 303 8.74 -9.96 -1.21
N THR A 304 7.46 -9.85 -1.53
CA THR A 304 6.43 -10.76 -1.06
C THR A 304 5.61 -11.27 -2.25
N LYS A 305 5.07 -12.47 -2.10
CA LYS A 305 4.17 -13.06 -3.09
C LYS A 305 3.07 -13.86 -2.40
N VAL A 306 1.89 -13.86 -3.00
CA VAL A 306 0.77 -14.68 -2.55
C VAL A 306 0.12 -15.38 -3.72
N ARG A 307 -0.27 -16.63 -3.55
CA ARG A 307 -1.08 -17.38 -4.48
C ARG A 307 -2.47 -17.55 -3.89
N THR A 308 -3.48 -17.12 -4.62
CA THR A 308 -4.87 -17.13 -4.14
C THR A 308 -5.78 -17.70 -5.22
N GLN A 309 -6.65 -18.61 -4.80
CA GLN A 309 -7.73 -19.14 -5.60
C GLN A 309 -9.04 -18.49 -5.14
N GLY A 310 -9.84 -18.00 -6.08
CA GLY A 310 -11.18 -17.47 -5.76
C GLY A 310 -12.06 -18.56 -5.17
N LEU A 311 -12.74 -18.26 -4.05
CA LEU A 311 -13.66 -19.20 -3.40
C LEU A 311 -15.02 -19.25 -4.09
N SER A 312 -15.34 -18.24 -4.90
CA SER A 312 -16.61 -18.17 -5.64
C SER A 312 -16.43 -18.62 -7.08
N PHE A 313 -17.52 -19.07 -7.70
CA PHE A 313 -17.52 -19.57 -9.07
C PHE A 313 -18.78 -19.12 -9.80
N LEU A 314 -18.68 -18.94 -11.12
CA LEU A 314 -19.81 -18.61 -12.00
C LEU A 314 -20.23 -19.86 -12.76
N PHE A 315 -21.54 -20.14 -12.75
CA PHE A 315 -22.13 -21.10 -13.67
C PHE A 315 -22.55 -20.38 -14.96
N THR A 316 -22.09 -20.87 -16.10
CA THR A 316 -22.64 -20.49 -17.40
C THR A 316 -23.46 -21.66 -17.93
N LYS A 317 -24.69 -21.36 -18.40
CA LYS A 317 -25.43 -22.30 -19.27
C LYS A 317 -24.83 -22.30 -20.68
#